data_AF-A0A966ENN2-F1
#
_entry.id   AF-A0A966ENN2-F1
#
_cell.length_a   1.000
_cell.length_b   1.000
_cell.length_c   1.000
_cell.angle_alpha   90.00
_cell.angle_beta   90.00
_cell.angle_gamma   90.00
#
_symmetry.space_group_name_H-M   'P 1'
#
loop_
_entity.id
_entity.type
_entity.pdbx_description
1 polymer ?
#
loop_
_entity_poly.entity_id
_entity_poly.type
_entity_poly.pdbx_seq_one_letter_code
_entity_poly.pdbx_strand_id
1 'polypeptide(L)'
;ITEVYGILLTSAILYHLTGCVAGTIVKRRHFAGRVAQIMVILLYFVLPTFSQLGFVFFEYLTMRPVIIEQFESVRGPIFGGFPSPEKIGEVLLFEWKLNTVNFSLLIQCSLIVIFLSILYRKWRQPTNHLLGKNFSFIVHFWILTLITGNALPIIKDKTQFSGGRSQKAAEILIEQRASEKNGNSSNIDQIDTQETIDILTQSGILASLGIGFLALTFGMITITTPDSDKFTRALRRARKLVSNSEPDKNTSGNQKKGEIKAPLNADGATGLWHALGFSILTFAAWSIIIQYAPNLVGIDTTKYNPTILRIIPLGLILYAMCYHAILERFGKRTLLLFVILGWFVPLLTSSILGVRGIETIPVLLAGLSAIASPVYLLVLPIVNTSGDDRLMQISGYFSLFAHSILLIFLWWTLNRHKVRIQKEVSNQEPSS
;
A
#
# COMPACT_ATOMS: atom_id res chain seq x y z
N ILE A 1 -27.04 21.34 -9.48
CA ILE A 1 -26.28 22.62 -9.35
C ILE A 1 -25.65 22.76 -7.96
N THR A 2 -26.42 22.71 -6.86
CA THR A 2 -25.90 22.77 -5.48
C THR A 2 -24.86 21.69 -5.17
N GLU A 3 -25.08 20.47 -5.64
CA GLU A 3 -24.13 19.33 -5.49
C GLU A 3 -22.77 19.60 -6.14
N VAL A 4 -22.77 20.18 -7.34
CA VAL A 4 -21.55 20.54 -8.08
C VAL A 4 -20.78 21.63 -7.34
N TYR A 5 -21.46 22.64 -6.82
CA TYR A 5 -20.82 23.69 -6.01
C TYR A 5 -20.25 23.15 -4.69
N GLY A 6 -20.96 22.22 -4.04
CA GLY A 6 -20.47 21.56 -2.82
C GLY A 6 -19.15 20.81 -3.07
N ILE A 7 -19.10 20.01 -4.13
CA ILE A 7 -17.91 19.23 -4.49
C ILE A 7 -16.77 20.14 -4.98
N LEU A 8 -17.09 21.20 -5.71
CA LEU A 8 -16.10 22.18 -6.13
C LEU A 8 -15.46 22.86 -4.91
N LEU A 9 -16.26 23.23 -3.91
CA LEU A 9 -15.78 23.82 -2.67
C LEU A 9 -14.87 22.86 -1.90
N THR A 10 -15.31 21.61 -1.67
CA THR A 10 -14.50 20.62 -0.94
C THR A 10 -13.22 20.26 -1.70
N SER A 11 -13.28 20.15 -3.02
CA SER A 11 -12.10 19.93 -3.86
C SER A 11 -11.12 21.11 -3.77
N ALA A 12 -11.62 22.35 -3.83
CA ALA A 12 -10.78 23.55 -3.71
C ALA A 12 -10.06 23.62 -2.34
N ILE A 13 -10.79 23.34 -1.26
CA ILE A 13 -10.22 23.25 0.09
C ILE A 13 -9.14 22.16 0.12
N LEU A 14 -9.45 20.97 -0.41
CA LEU A 14 -8.53 19.85 -0.43
C LEU A 14 -7.24 20.19 -1.16
N TYR A 15 -7.30 20.84 -2.33
CA TYR A 15 -6.11 21.24 -3.09
C TYR A 15 -5.25 22.28 -2.36
N HIS A 16 -5.87 23.24 -1.67
CA HIS A 16 -5.14 24.19 -0.84
C HIS A 16 -4.46 23.49 0.33
N LEU A 17 -5.14 22.55 0.99
CA LEU A 17 -4.55 21.74 2.05
C LEU A 17 -3.41 20.84 1.53
N THR A 18 -3.54 20.25 0.34
CA THR A 18 -2.46 19.52 -0.34
C THR A 18 -1.21 20.40 -0.49
N GLY A 19 -1.38 21.64 -0.98
CA GLY A 19 -0.29 22.62 -1.10
C GLY A 19 0.33 22.99 0.25
N CYS A 20 -0.49 23.25 1.27
CA CYS A 20 -0.03 23.55 2.63
C CYS A 20 0.77 22.38 3.22
N VAL A 21 0.27 21.15 3.10
CA VAL A 21 0.95 19.94 3.61
C VAL A 21 2.29 19.77 2.91
N ALA A 22 2.35 19.87 1.57
CA ALA A 22 3.61 19.85 0.84
C ALA A 22 4.59 20.92 1.34
N GLY A 23 4.10 22.14 1.56
CA GLY A 23 4.88 23.27 2.09
C GLY A 23 5.50 23.00 3.46
N THR A 24 4.79 22.29 4.34
CA THR A 24 5.33 21.93 5.68
C THR A 24 6.36 20.80 5.65
N ILE A 25 6.36 19.97 4.60
CA ILE A 25 7.27 18.81 4.46
C ILE A 25 8.59 19.24 3.81
N VAL A 26 8.52 20.14 2.83
CA VAL A 26 9.69 20.53 2.03
C VAL A 26 10.54 21.55 2.80
N LYS A 27 11.77 21.15 3.15
CA LYS A 27 12.72 22.02 3.87
C LYS A 27 13.17 23.25 3.05
N ARG A 28 13.12 23.19 1.71
CA ARG A 28 13.59 24.26 0.81
C ARG A 28 12.41 25.02 0.22
N ARG A 29 12.22 26.28 0.63
CA ARG A 29 11.09 27.15 0.21
C ARG A 29 10.87 27.19 -1.31
N HIS A 30 11.93 27.33 -2.10
CA HIS A 30 11.84 27.40 -3.58
C HIS A 30 11.44 26.08 -4.26
N PHE A 31 11.54 24.95 -3.55
CA PHE A 31 11.08 23.65 -4.06
C PHE A 31 9.64 23.35 -3.64
N ALA A 32 9.13 23.97 -2.57
CA ALA A 32 7.78 23.72 -2.06
C ALA A 32 6.70 24.00 -3.12
N GLY A 33 6.82 25.11 -3.85
CA GLY A 33 5.87 25.46 -4.93
C GLY A 33 5.83 24.40 -6.04
N ARG A 34 7.00 23.95 -6.51
CA ARG A 34 7.10 22.90 -7.54
C ARG A 34 6.56 21.55 -7.06
N VAL A 35 6.88 21.18 -5.82
CA VAL A 35 6.38 19.93 -5.22
C VAL A 35 4.86 19.97 -5.07
N ALA A 36 4.29 21.10 -4.66
CA ALA A 36 2.84 21.25 -4.56
C ALA A 36 2.15 21.11 -5.92
N GLN A 37 2.69 21.76 -6.97
CA GLN A 37 2.16 21.64 -8.34
C GLN A 37 2.22 20.20 -8.85
N ILE A 38 3.36 19.52 -8.69
CA ILE A 38 3.52 18.10 -9.08
C ILE A 38 2.52 17.22 -8.31
N MET A 39 2.30 17.47 -7.02
CA MET A 39 1.38 16.69 -6.20
C MET A 39 -0.08 16.84 -6.66
N VAL A 40 -0.50 18.05 -7.06
CA VAL A 40 -1.83 18.29 -7.64
C VAL A 40 -1.98 17.59 -8.99
N ILE A 41 -0.95 17.62 -9.84
CA ILE A 41 -0.94 16.89 -11.13
C ILE A 41 -1.08 15.38 -10.88
N LEU A 42 -0.32 14.83 -9.93
CA LEU A 42 -0.38 13.42 -9.57
C LEU A 42 -1.79 13.04 -9.07
N LEU A 43 -2.37 13.87 -8.21
CA LEU A 43 -3.73 13.69 -7.68
C LEU A 43 -4.79 13.68 -8.80
N TYR A 44 -4.62 14.50 -9.85
CA TYR A 44 -5.63 14.63 -10.92
C TYR A 44 -5.48 13.63 -12.07
N PHE A 45 -4.25 13.26 -12.43
CA PHE A 45 -3.98 12.41 -13.61
C PHE A 45 -3.55 11.00 -13.25
N VAL A 46 -2.71 10.85 -12.23
CA VAL A 46 -2.10 9.56 -11.90
C VAL A 46 -3.04 8.76 -10.99
N LEU A 47 -3.57 9.39 -9.92
CA LEU A 47 -4.41 8.66 -8.96
C LEU A 47 -5.65 8.02 -9.58
N PRO A 48 -6.44 8.71 -10.43
CA PRO A 48 -7.62 8.09 -11.04
C PRO A 48 -7.27 6.86 -11.89
N THR A 49 -6.04 6.76 -12.41
CA THR A 49 -5.63 5.58 -13.19
C THR A 49 -5.58 4.31 -12.34
N PHE A 50 -5.39 4.42 -11.02
CA PHE A 50 -5.42 3.27 -10.12
C PHE A 50 -6.83 2.69 -9.91
N SER A 51 -7.91 3.36 -10.32
CA SER A 51 -9.27 2.78 -10.25
C SER A 51 -9.37 1.50 -11.09
N GLN A 52 -8.64 1.44 -12.20
CA GLN A 52 -8.54 0.29 -13.10
C GLN A 52 -7.87 -0.94 -12.45
N LEU A 53 -7.09 -0.72 -11.39
CA LEU A 53 -6.41 -1.76 -10.61
C LEU A 53 -7.21 -2.17 -9.35
N GLY A 54 -8.51 -1.86 -9.31
CA GLY A 54 -9.39 -2.18 -8.18
C GLY A 54 -9.40 -1.13 -7.06
N PHE A 55 -8.63 -0.04 -7.17
CA PHE A 55 -8.63 1.06 -6.20
C PHE A 55 -9.63 2.16 -6.59
N VAL A 56 -10.89 1.77 -6.76
CA VAL A 56 -11.96 2.62 -7.33
C VAL A 56 -12.11 3.97 -6.62
N PHE A 57 -11.94 4.04 -5.30
CA PHE A 57 -12.06 5.29 -4.54
C PHE A 57 -11.07 6.40 -4.95
N PHE A 58 -9.94 6.07 -5.61
CA PHE A 58 -8.99 7.09 -6.09
C PHE A 58 -9.59 7.99 -7.18
N GLU A 59 -10.56 7.50 -7.96
CA GLU A 59 -11.24 8.31 -8.98
C GLU A 59 -12.08 9.44 -8.35
N TYR A 60 -12.66 9.16 -7.18
CA TYR A 60 -13.55 10.06 -6.44
C TYR A 60 -12.83 11.05 -5.53
N LEU A 61 -11.49 11.02 -5.49
CA LEU A 61 -10.68 12.08 -4.89
C LEU A 61 -10.78 13.40 -5.66
N THR A 62 -11.11 13.32 -6.94
CA THR A 62 -11.17 14.48 -7.84
C THR A 62 -12.63 14.84 -8.12
N MET A 63 -12.84 16.04 -8.65
CA MET A 63 -14.15 16.48 -9.16
C MET A 63 -14.55 15.82 -10.50
N ARG A 64 -13.62 15.07 -11.13
CA ARG A 64 -13.81 14.48 -12.47
C ARG A 64 -15.05 13.58 -12.59
N PRO A 65 -15.29 12.58 -11.72
CA PRO A 65 -16.46 11.70 -11.87
C PRO A 65 -17.79 12.46 -11.81
N VAL A 66 -17.87 13.45 -10.93
CA VAL A 66 -19.09 14.25 -10.72
C VAL A 66 -19.35 15.16 -11.91
N ILE A 67 -18.31 15.78 -12.48
CA ILE A 67 -18.46 16.57 -13.71
C ILE A 67 -18.94 15.68 -14.84
N ILE A 68 -18.37 14.48 -15.01
CA ILE A 68 -18.74 13.55 -16.08
C ILE A 68 -20.23 13.19 -16.00
N GLU A 69 -20.71 12.79 -14.82
CA GLU A 69 -22.10 12.40 -14.61
C GLU A 69 -23.08 13.56 -14.86
N GLN A 70 -22.73 14.76 -14.41
CA GLN A 70 -23.55 15.97 -14.61
C GLN A 70 -23.42 16.52 -16.04
N PHE A 71 -22.29 16.29 -16.72
CA PHE A 71 -22.12 16.68 -18.11
C PHE A 71 -22.97 15.82 -19.02
N GLU A 72 -23.10 14.52 -18.74
CA GLU A 72 -24.01 13.64 -19.47
C GLU A 72 -25.48 14.05 -19.29
N SER A 73 -25.90 14.42 -18.08
CA SER A 73 -27.28 14.84 -17.84
C SER A 73 -27.66 16.14 -18.55
N VAL A 74 -26.68 17.01 -18.82
CA VAL A 74 -26.84 18.29 -19.52
C VAL A 74 -26.47 18.19 -21.01
N ARG A 75 -26.05 17.02 -21.49
CA ARG A 75 -25.56 16.82 -22.84
C ARG A 75 -26.67 17.01 -23.87
N GLY A 76 -26.71 18.18 -24.49
CA GLY A 76 -27.57 18.45 -25.64
C GLY A 76 -27.07 17.78 -26.94
N PRO A 77 -27.89 17.77 -28.01
CA PRO A 77 -27.59 17.12 -29.29
C PRO A 77 -26.29 17.63 -29.96
N ILE A 78 -25.85 18.85 -29.65
CA ILE A 78 -24.61 19.48 -30.16
C ILE A 78 -23.37 18.67 -29.77
N PHE A 79 -23.37 18.01 -28.62
CA PHE A 79 -22.26 17.20 -28.15
C PHE A 79 -22.40 15.72 -28.54
N GLY A 80 -23.43 15.30 -29.26
CA GLY A 80 -23.72 13.89 -29.57
C GLY A 80 -22.66 13.16 -30.41
N GLY A 81 -21.77 13.88 -31.10
CA GLY A 81 -20.68 13.31 -31.90
C GLY A 81 -19.41 12.96 -31.12
N PHE A 82 -19.30 13.36 -29.85
CA PHE A 82 -18.19 12.93 -29.00
C PHE A 82 -18.48 11.53 -28.40
N PRO A 83 -17.49 10.68 -28.11
CA PRO A 83 -17.74 9.46 -27.34
C PRO A 83 -18.35 9.83 -25.97
N SER A 84 -19.43 9.14 -25.55
CA SER A 84 -19.96 9.33 -24.20
C SER A 84 -18.90 8.92 -23.19
N PRO A 85 -18.58 9.78 -22.20
CA PRO A 85 -17.81 9.32 -21.07
C PRO A 85 -18.66 8.28 -20.35
N GLU A 86 -18.16 7.05 -20.26
CA GLU A 86 -18.84 5.89 -19.67
C GLU A 86 -19.57 6.28 -18.37
N LYS A 87 -20.89 6.00 -18.29
CA LYS A 87 -21.69 6.30 -17.10
C LYS A 87 -21.03 5.66 -15.89
N ILE A 88 -20.51 6.49 -15.00
CA ILE A 88 -20.10 6.06 -13.68
C ILE A 88 -21.41 5.89 -12.90
N GLY A 89 -21.93 4.68 -12.87
CA GLY A 89 -23.13 4.33 -12.11
C GLY A 89 -22.91 4.48 -10.60
N GLU A 90 -23.90 4.02 -9.82
CA GLU A 90 -23.82 3.99 -8.35
C GLU A 90 -22.53 3.32 -7.85
N VAL A 91 -21.85 3.96 -6.89
CA VAL A 91 -20.61 3.43 -6.31
C VAL A 91 -20.94 2.40 -5.26
N LEU A 92 -20.41 1.19 -5.41
CA LEU A 92 -20.60 0.12 -4.44
C LEU A 92 -19.51 0.16 -3.38
N LEU A 93 -19.92 0.43 -2.14
CA LEU A 93 -19.10 0.27 -0.95
C LEU A 93 -19.64 -0.92 -0.16
N PHE A 94 -18.98 -2.07 -0.25
CA PHE A 94 -19.52 -3.35 0.15
C PHE A 94 -20.86 -3.58 -0.57
N GLU A 95 -21.96 -3.72 0.16
CA GLU A 95 -23.30 -3.91 -0.42
C GLU A 95 -24.08 -2.59 -0.47
N TRP A 96 -23.47 -1.48 -0.03
CA TRP A 96 -24.10 -0.16 -0.02
C TRP A 96 -23.92 0.52 -1.36
N LYS A 97 -25.05 0.85 -2.00
CA LYS A 97 -25.08 1.67 -3.21
C LYS A 97 -25.08 3.14 -2.82
N LEU A 98 -23.96 3.80 -3.08
CA LEU A 98 -23.78 5.23 -2.78
C LEU A 98 -23.86 6.03 -4.08
N ASN A 99 -24.59 7.15 -4.03
CA ASN A 99 -24.51 8.16 -5.08
C ASN A 99 -23.06 8.68 -5.16
N THR A 100 -22.54 8.86 -6.38
CA THR A 100 -21.24 9.48 -6.72
C THR A 100 -20.92 10.71 -5.87
N VAL A 101 -21.92 11.60 -5.69
CA VAL A 101 -21.75 12.84 -4.92
C VAL A 101 -21.44 12.54 -3.45
N ASN A 102 -22.23 11.67 -2.83
CA ASN A 102 -22.08 11.30 -1.41
C ASN A 102 -20.75 10.58 -1.16
N PHE A 103 -20.38 9.68 -2.07
CA PHE A 103 -19.12 8.96 -1.97
C PHE A 103 -17.92 9.89 -2.14
N SER A 104 -17.94 10.78 -3.14
CA SER A 104 -16.86 11.77 -3.33
C SER A 104 -16.71 12.71 -2.12
N LEU A 105 -17.82 13.21 -1.58
CA LEU A 105 -17.80 14.04 -0.37
C LEU A 105 -17.21 13.27 0.83
N LEU A 106 -17.57 12.00 1.02
CA LEU A 106 -17.03 11.16 2.10
C LEU A 106 -15.51 11.01 1.99
N ILE A 107 -14.99 10.73 0.80
CA ILE A 107 -13.55 10.58 0.55
C ILE A 107 -12.82 11.92 0.74
N GLN A 108 -13.34 13.00 0.16
CA GLN A 108 -12.73 14.33 0.25
C GLN A 108 -12.72 14.87 1.68
N CYS A 109 -13.84 14.76 2.41
CA CYS A 109 -13.93 15.15 3.82
C CYS A 109 -12.96 14.34 4.69
N SER A 110 -12.85 13.03 4.46
CA SER A 110 -11.87 12.19 5.16
C SER A 110 -10.44 12.69 4.95
N LEU A 111 -10.07 13.01 3.72
CA LEU A 111 -8.73 13.50 3.39
C LEU A 111 -8.46 14.91 3.93
N ILE A 112 -9.48 15.78 3.94
CA ILE A 112 -9.42 17.11 4.60
C ILE A 112 -9.09 16.95 6.09
N VAL A 113 -9.77 16.05 6.81
CA VAL A 113 -9.51 15.79 8.24
C VAL A 113 -8.08 15.29 8.45
N ILE A 114 -7.59 14.39 7.58
CA ILE A 114 -6.21 13.89 7.64
C ILE A 114 -5.21 15.02 7.43
N PHE A 115 -5.39 15.87 6.42
CA PHE A 115 -4.49 16.99 6.13
C PHE A 115 -4.52 18.06 7.23
N LEU A 116 -5.69 18.41 7.77
CA LEU A 116 -5.81 19.32 8.90
C LEU A 116 -5.08 18.77 10.14
N SER A 117 -5.21 17.47 10.42
CA SER A 117 -4.48 16.80 11.51
C SER A 117 -2.95 16.89 11.32
N ILE A 118 -2.46 16.64 10.10
CA ILE A 118 -1.03 16.77 9.77
C ILE A 118 -0.57 18.22 9.97
N LEU A 119 -1.30 19.20 9.44
CA LEU A 119 -0.96 20.61 9.53
C LEU A 119 -0.95 21.10 10.99
N TYR A 120 -1.99 20.78 11.76
CA TYR A 120 -2.08 21.14 13.17
C TYR A 120 -0.89 20.57 13.96
N ARG A 121 -0.54 19.30 13.71
CA ARG A 121 0.59 18.64 14.38
C ARG A 121 1.93 19.26 14.00
N LYS A 122 2.14 19.53 12.71
CA LYS A 122 3.37 20.17 12.20
C LYS A 122 3.52 21.61 12.64
N TRP A 123 2.41 22.33 12.77
CA TRP A 123 2.37 23.69 13.28
C TRP A 123 2.76 23.75 14.76
N ARG A 124 2.25 22.82 15.60
CA ARG A 124 2.62 22.73 17.03
C ARG A 124 4.10 22.36 17.22
N GLN A 125 4.59 21.36 16.50
CA GLN A 125 5.99 20.90 16.63
C GLN A 125 6.52 20.38 15.27
N PRO A 126 7.50 21.06 14.66
CA PRO A 126 7.99 20.69 13.31
C PRO A 126 8.71 19.33 13.29
N THR A 127 9.25 18.92 14.44
CA THR A 127 10.02 17.67 14.60
C THR A 127 9.17 16.41 14.74
N ASN A 128 7.84 16.56 14.93
CA ASN A 128 6.93 15.44 15.08
C ASN A 128 6.76 14.66 13.77
N HIS A 129 6.29 13.42 13.89
CA HIS A 129 5.87 12.62 12.74
C HIS A 129 4.69 13.27 12.03
N LEU A 130 4.48 12.93 10.75
CA LEU A 130 3.38 13.54 9.97
C LEU A 130 2.03 13.21 10.59
N LEU A 131 1.84 11.93 10.91
CA LEU A 131 0.69 11.42 11.65
C LEU A 131 1.15 10.97 13.03
N GLY A 132 0.32 11.20 14.04
CA GLY A 132 0.50 10.56 15.34
C GLY A 132 0.32 9.05 15.20
N LYS A 133 1.03 8.28 16.02
CA LYS A 133 1.01 6.82 15.99
C LYS A 133 -0.40 6.20 16.05
N ASN A 134 -1.25 6.66 16.96
CA ASN A 134 -2.64 6.18 17.09
C ASN A 134 -3.52 6.65 15.93
N PHE A 135 -3.37 7.90 15.50
CA PHE A 135 -4.15 8.43 14.37
C PHE A 135 -3.76 7.74 13.05
N SER A 136 -2.49 7.37 12.90
CA SER A 136 -2.00 6.55 11.79
C SER A 136 -2.70 5.19 11.71
N PHE A 137 -3.03 4.57 12.85
CA PHE A 137 -3.85 3.34 12.88
C PHE A 137 -5.26 3.55 12.37
N ILE A 138 -5.91 4.62 12.81
CA ILE A 138 -7.25 4.98 12.36
C ILE A 138 -7.26 5.24 10.85
N VAL A 139 -6.28 5.99 10.34
CA VAL A 139 -6.14 6.29 8.91
C VAL A 139 -5.86 5.01 8.11
N HIS A 140 -4.96 4.14 8.59
CA HIS A 140 -4.66 2.86 7.93
C HIS A 140 -5.90 1.98 7.86
N PHE A 141 -6.62 1.82 8.98
CA PHE A 141 -7.89 1.09 9.04
C PHE A 141 -8.91 1.65 8.05
N TRP A 142 -9.11 2.96 8.06
CA TRP A 142 -10.07 3.63 7.18
C TRP A 142 -9.76 3.39 5.70
N ILE A 143 -8.50 3.54 5.28
CA ILE A 143 -8.11 3.31 3.88
C ILE A 143 -8.29 1.83 3.52
N LEU A 144 -7.93 0.89 4.41
CA LEU A 144 -8.17 -0.53 4.18
C LEU A 144 -9.66 -0.85 4.03
N THR A 145 -10.52 -0.27 4.87
CA THR A 145 -11.98 -0.42 4.75
C THR A 145 -12.49 0.09 3.41
N LEU A 146 -11.98 1.22 2.91
CA LEU A 146 -12.35 1.75 1.59
C LEU A 146 -11.87 0.86 0.45
N ILE A 147 -10.62 0.38 0.49
CA ILE A 147 -10.08 -0.53 -0.53
C ILE A 147 -10.90 -1.82 -0.55
N THR A 148 -11.06 -2.47 0.60
CA THR A 148 -11.81 -3.74 0.71
C THR A 148 -13.28 -3.55 0.33
N GLY A 149 -13.90 -2.45 0.76
CA GLY A 149 -15.30 -2.16 0.44
C GLY A 149 -15.55 -1.97 -1.05
N ASN A 150 -14.65 -1.33 -1.78
CA ASN A 150 -14.79 -1.15 -3.23
C ASN A 150 -14.34 -2.40 -4.02
N ALA A 151 -13.34 -3.13 -3.54
CA ALA A 151 -12.81 -4.31 -4.22
C ALA A 151 -13.72 -5.54 -4.10
N LEU A 152 -14.48 -5.67 -3.00
CA LEU A 152 -15.28 -6.86 -2.74
C LEU A 152 -16.43 -7.07 -3.74
N PRO A 153 -17.23 -6.04 -4.13
CA PRO A 153 -18.29 -6.18 -5.12
C PRO A 153 -17.74 -6.58 -6.49
N ILE A 154 -16.61 -5.98 -6.87
CA ILE A 154 -15.89 -6.27 -8.11
C ILE A 154 -15.53 -7.76 -8.20
N ILE A 155 -15.10 -8.37 -7.10
CA ILE A 155 -14.71 -9.79 -7.08
C ILE A 155 -15.92 -10.72 -6.97
N LYS A 156 -17.04 -10.26 -6.40
CA LYS A 156 -18.27 -11.05 -6.25
C LYS A 156 -19.08 -11.13 -7.55
N ASP A 157 -19.12 -10.07 -8.35
CA ASP A 157 -19.99 -9.96 -9.51
C ASP A 157 -19.20 -10.00 -10.83
N LYS A 158 -19.38 -11.08 -11.60
CA LYS A 158 -18.71 -11.30 -12.89
C LYS A 158 -19.08 -10.24 -13.95
N THR A 159 -20.23 -9.59 -13.81
CA THR A 159 -20.76 -8.66 -14.82
C THR A 159 -20.21 -7.24 -14.70
N GLN A 160 -19.61 -6.88 -13.56
CA GLN A 160 -19.03 -5.55 -13.33
C GLN A 160 -17.71 -5.32 -14.07
N PHE A 161 -17.18 -6.34 -14.76
CA PHE A 161 -15.92 -6.28 -15.50
C PHE A 161 -16.04 -5.94 -16.98
N SER A 162 -17.24 -5.94 -17.57
CA SER A 162 -17.35 -5.72 -19.01
C SER A 162 -17.15 -4.23 -19.38
N GLY A 163 -16.14 -3.93 -20.19
CA GLY A 163 -15.94 -2.63 -20.84
C GLY A 163 -14.75 -1.80 -20.35
N GLY A 164 -14.07 -2.22 -19.28
CA GLY A 164 -12.97 -1.46 -18.66
C GLY A 164 -11.65 -1.45 -19.46
N ARG A 165 -10.77 -0.48 -19.17
CA ARG A 165 -9.41 -0.41 -19.75
C ARG A 165 -8.50 -1.59 -19.39
N SER A 166 -8.75 -2.28 -18.26
CA SER A 166 -8.04 -3.50 -17.88
C SER A 166 -8.38 -4.68 -18.80
N GLN A 167 -9.64 -4.80 -19.22
CA GLN A 167 -10.09 -5.76 -20.24
C GLN A 167 -9.39 -5.48 -21.58
N LYS A 168 -9.31 -4.21 -22.00
CA LYS A 168 -8.57 -3.80 -23.21
C LYS A 168 -7.07 -4.14 -23.14
N ALA A 169 -6.45 -4.02 -21.97
CA ALA A 169 -5.05 -4.42 -21.79
C ALA A 169 -4.87 -5.95 -21.88
N ALA A 170 -5.81 -6.72 -21.32
CA ALA A 170 -5.83 -8.18 -21.46
C ALA A 170 -6.09 -8.61 -22.92
N GLU A 171 -7.00 -7.95 -23.63
CA GLU A 171 -7.26 -8.13 -25.06
C GLU A 171 -5.98 -7.89 -25.90
N ILE A 172 -5.27 -6.78 -25.67
CA ILE A 172 -4.00 -6.48 -26.36
C ILE A 172 -2.93 -7.55 -26.08
N LEU A 173 -2.79 -8.00 -24.83
CA LEU A 173 -1.80 -9.03 -24.48
C LEU A 173 -2.10 -10.38 -25.14
N ILE A 174 -3.38 -10.72 -25.28
CA ILE A 174 -3.83 -11.94 -25.95
C ILE A 174 -3.65 -11.82 -27.46
N GLU A 175 -3.95 -10.67 -28.04
CA GLU A 175 -3.71 -10.37 -29.46
C GLU A 175 -2.21 -10.46 -29.80
N GLN A 176 -1.34 -9.91 -28.94
CA GLN A 176 0.11 -10.05 -29.09
C GLN A 176 0.57 -11.51 -29.01
N ARG A 177 0.10 -12.27 -28.02
CA ARG A 177 0.45 -13.69 -27.87
C ARG A 177 -0.09 -14.55 -29.02
N ALA A 178 -1.26 -14.22 -29.57
CA ALA A 178 -1.81 -14.87 -30.76
C ALA A 178 -0.98 -14.55 -32.01
N SER A 179 -0.49 -13.32 -32.14
CA SER A 179 0.36 -12.90 -33.26
C SER A 179 1.73 -13.58 -33.29
N GLU A 180 2.32 -13.85 -32.12
CA GLU A 180 3.59 -14.61 -32.01
C GLU A 180 3.41 -16.10 -32.30
N LYS A 181 2.25 -16.69 -31.95
CA LYS A 181 1.99 -18.13 -32.07
C LYS A 181 1.54 -18.58 -33.47
N ASN A 182 0.99 -17.68 -34.29
CA ASN A 182 0.60 -17.97 -35.68
C ASN A 182 1.77 -18.29 -36.63
N GLY A 183 3.03 -18.16 -36.18
CA GLY A 183 4.19 -18.61 -36.94
C GLY A 183 4.47 -20.12 -36.86
N ASN A 184 3.92 -20.83 -35.88
CA ASN A 184 4.15 -22.27 -35.67
C ASN A 184 2.93 -22.94 -35.04
N SER A 185 2.34 -23.90 -35.76
CA SER A 185 1.24 -24.82 -35.38
C SER A 185 -0.19 -24.38 -35.72
N SER A 186 -0.79 -25.15 -36.63
CA SER A 186 -2.16 -25.05 -37.14
C SER A 186 -3.15 -25.93 -36.37
N ASN A 187 -3.01 -26.01 -35.04
CA ASN A 187 -3.96 -26.71 -34.16
C ASN A 187 -4.10 -25.91 -32.87
N ILE A 188 -5.06 -24.98 -32.85
CA ILE A 188 -5.49 -24.32 -31.62
C ILE A 188 -6.92 -24.80 -31.37
N ASP A 189 -7.09 -25.67 -30.37
CA ASP A 189 -8.36 -25.83 -29.68
C ASP A 189 -8.88 -24.42 -29.38
N GLN A 190 -10.16 -24.13 -29.63
CA GLN A 190 -10.81 -22.89 -29.24
C GLN A 190 -10.69 -22.72 -27.72
N ILE A 191 -9.57 -22.18 -27.26
CA ILE A 191 -9.46 -21.57 -25.94
C ILE A 191 -10.45 -20.42 -25.99
N ASP A 192 -11.50 -20.51 -25.18
CA ASP A 192 -12.48 -19.44 -25.07
C ASP A 192 -11.73 -18.16 -24.70
N THR A 193 -11.59 -17.29 -25.70
CA THR A 193 -10.74 -16.09 -25.63
C THR A 193 -11.29 -15.17 -24.53
N GLN A 194 -12.61 -15.19 -24.33
CA GLN A 194 -13.28 -14.42 -23.29
C GLN A 194 -12.98 -14.96 -21.88
N GLU A 195 -13.02 -16.29 -21.68
CA GLU A 195 -12.67 -16.90 -20.41
C GLU A 195 -11.23 -16.58 -19.99
N THR A 196 -10.30 -16.60 -20.96
CA THR A 196 -8.88 -16.27 -20.70
C THR A 196 -8.69 -14.78 -20.34
N ILE A 197 -9.42 -13.88 -21.01
CA ILE A 197 -9.44 -12.43 -20.69
C ILE A 197 -9.93 -12.21 -19.27
N ASP A 198 -11.02 -12.87 -18.87
CA ASP A 198 -11.61 -12.72 -17.55
C ASP A 198 -10.67 -13.23 -16.44
N ILE A 199 -10.05 -14.39 -16.64
CA ILE A 199 -9.04 -14.95 -15.71
C ILE A 199 -7.87 -13.99 -15.54
N LEU A 200 -7.31 -13.47 -16.63
CA LEU A 200 -6.14 -12.58 -16.59
C LEU A 200 -6.49 -11.24 -15.93
N THR A 201 -7.66 -10.69 -16.24
CA THR A 201 -8.12 -9.42 -15.69
C THR A 201 -8.35 -9.52 -14.19
N GLN A 202 -9.06 -10.55 -13.74
CA GLN A 202 -9.40 -10.69 -12.32
C GLN A 202 -8.17 -11.05 -11.46
N SER A 203 -7.28 -11.91 -11.97
CA SER A 203 -6.03 -12.25 -11.28
C SER A 203 -5.07 -11.06 -11.20
N GLY A 204 -4.97 -10.27 -12.27
CA GLY A 204 -4.20 -9.02 -12.29
C GLY A 204 -4.68 -8.01 -11.25
N ILE A 205 -6.00 -7.87 -11.09
CA ILE A 205 -6.57 -6.99 -10.07
C ILE A 205 -6.24 -7.49 -8.66
N LEU A 206 -6.37 -8.79 -8.39
CA LEU A 206 -6.06 -9.34 -7.08
C LEU A 206 -4.57 -9.19 -6.71
N ALA A 207 -3.67 -9.37 -7.68
CA ALA A 207 -2.24 -9.06 -7.51
C ALA A 207 -2.00 -7.58 -7.23
N SER A 208 -2.63 -6.69 -8.02
CA SER A 208 -2.46 -5.25 -7.87
C SER A 208 -2.99 -4.73 -6.52
N LEU A 209 -4.10 -5.31 -6.02
CA LEU A 209 -4.61 -5.07 -4.68
C LEU A 209 -3.60 -5.50 -3.61
N GLY A 210 -3.01 -6.69 -3.75
CA GLY A 210 -1.94 -7.16 -2.85
C GLY A 210 -0.72 -6.23 -2.82
N ILE A 211 -0.28 -5.74 -3.98
CA ILE A 211 0.81 -4.75 -4.09
C ILE A 211 0.43 -3.43 -3.42
N GLY A 212 -0.78 -2.92 -3.64
CA GLY A 212 -1.22 -1.67 -3.02
C GLY A 212 -1.41 -1.78 -1.51
N PHE A 213 -1.88 -2.92 -1.00
CA PHE A 213 -1.92 -3.21 0.45
C PHE A 213 -0.52 -3.17 1.09
N LEU A 214 0.46 -3.77 0.41
CA LEU A 214 1.86 -3.75 0.83
C LEU A 214 2.44 -2.33 0.77
N ALA A 215 2.20 -1.59 -0.30
CA ALA A 215 2.64 -0.20 -0.47
C ALA A 215 2.03 0.74 0.59
N LEU A 216 0.73 0.60 0.88
CA LEU A 216 0.04 1.33 1.94
C LEU A 216 0.71 1.06 3.30
N THR A 217 0.92 -0.21 3.62
CA THR A 217 1.55 -0.64 4.89
C THR A 217 2.96 -0.06 5.03
N PHE A 218 3.78 -0.13 3.97
CA PHE A 218 5.13 0.47 3.95
C PHE A 218 5.10 1.99 4.09
N GLY A 219 4.12 2.66 3.47
CA GLY A 219 3.88 4.09 3.63
C GLY A 219 3.59 4.46 5.08
N MET A 220 2.67 3.74 5.74
CA MET A 220 2.33 3.99 7.15
C MET A 220 3.52 3.71 8.08
N ILE A 221 4.25 2.61 7.87
CA ILE A 221 5.48 2.31 8.62
C ILE A 221 6.52 3.44 8.46
N THR A 222 6.68 3.99 7.25
CA THR A 222 7.61 5.11 6.99
C THR A 222 7.24 6.39 7.70
N ILE A 223 5.94 6.62 7.91
CA ILE A 223 5.42 7.80 8.60
C ILE A 223 5.58 7.65 10.12
N THR A 224 5.35 6.46 10.68
CA THR A 224 5.32 6.25 12.14
C THR A 224 6.64 5.84 12.77
N THR A 225 7.54 5.22 12.02
CA THR A 225 8.80 4.69 12.58
C THR A 225 9.81 5.82 12.77
N PRO A 226 10.41 5.95 13.96
CA PRO A 226 11.45 6.95 14.20
C PRO A 226 12.78 6.55 13.55
N ASP A 227 13.54 7.55 13.13
CA ASP A 227 14.96 7.37 12.82
C ASP A 227 15.77 7.26 14.13
N SER A 228 16.99 6.72 14.05
CA SER A 228 17.91 6.58 15.20
C SER A 228 18.04 7.88 16.03
N ASP A 229 18.13 9.04 15.38
CA ASP A 229 18.24 10.35 16.06
C ASP A 229 16.96 10.78 16.78
N LYS A 230 15.80 10.34 16.31
CA LYS A 230 14.53 10.61 17.01
C LYS A 230 14.38 9.68 18.20
N PHE A 231 14.82 8.44 18.06
CA PHE A 231 14.86 7.48 19.15
C PHE A 231 15.79 7.91 20.29
N THR A 232 17.01 8.34 19.99
CA THR A 232 17.94 8.91 20.98
C THR A 232 17.36 10.13 21.69
N ARG A 233 16.73 11.05 20.95
CA ARG A 233 16.07 12.24 21.53
C ARG A 233 14.90 11.89 22.44
N ALA A 234 14.10 10.89 22.09
CA ALA A 234 13.01 10.43 22.95
C ALA A 234 13.53 9.81 24.25
N LEU A 235 14.60 9.02 24.19
CA LEU A 235 15.24 8.48 25.39
C LEU A 235 15.83 9.58 26.28
N ARG A 236 16.49 10.59 25.70
CA ARG A 236 16.97 11.76 26.46
C ARG A 236 15.84 12.53 27.14
N ARG A 237 14.70 12.72 26.45
CA ARG A 237 13.51 13.36 27.04
C ARG A 237 12.93 12.53 28.17
N ALA A 238 12.78 11.22 27.98
CA ALA A 238 12.29 10.31 29.03
C ALA A 238 13.19 10.36 30.27
N ARG A 239 14.51 10.38 30.09
CA ARG A 239 15.46 10.54 31.18
C ARG A 239 15.29 11.85 31.95
N LYS A 240 15.12 12.97 31.24
CA LYS A 240 14.88 14.28 31.88
C LYS A 240 13.60 14.28 32.73
N LEU A 241 12.54 13.62 32.26
CA LEU A 241 11.31 13.49 33.04
C LEU A 241 11.52 12.67 34.32
N VAL A 242 12.24 11.55 34.23
CA VAL A 242 12.59 10.72 35.40
C VAL A 242 13.53 11.44 36.37
N SER A 243 14.44 12.28 35.87
CA SER A 243 15.33 13.08 36.71
C SER A 243 14.61 14.21 37.46
N ASN A 244 13.51 14.72 36.90
CA ASN A 244 12.74 15.84 37.46
C ASN A 244 11.60 15.40 38.38
N SER A 245 11.19 14.13 38.33
CA SER A 245 10.29 13.56 39.34
C SER A 245 11.04 13.45 40.67
N GLU A 246 10.56 14.13 41.71
CA GLU A 246 11.12 14.07 43.06
C GLU A 246 11.29 12.61 43.50
N PRO A 247 12.44 12.25 44.10
CA PRO A 247 12.61 10.92 44.65
C PRO A 247 11.62 10.74 45.80
N ASP A 248 10.70 9.79 45.64
CA ASP A 248 9.86 9.31 46.74
C ASP A 248 10.80 8.92 47.91
N LYS A 249 10.67 9.62 49.03
CA LYS A 249 11.55 9.49 50.21
C LYS A 249 11.53 8.10 50.87
N ASN A 250 10.71 7.17 50.38
CA ASN A 250 10.49 5.86 50.99
C ASN A 250 11.19 4.69 50.30
N THR A 251 12.07 4.91 49.31
CA THR A 251 12.82 3.80 48.67
C THR A 251 14.33 3.93 48.90
N SER A 252 14.72 3.82 50.18
CA SER A 252 16.09 3.51 50.60
C SER A 252 16.37 2.02 50.28
N GLY A 253 17.01 1.75 49.16
CA GLY A 253 17.53 0.42 48.83
C GLY A 253 17.54 0.17 47.33
N ASN A 254 18.73 0.27 46.71
CA ASN A 254 18.97 -0.01 45.28
C ASN A 254 18.03 0.74 44.33
N GLN A 255 18.37 2.00 44.03
CA GLN A 255 18.01 2.58 42.73
C GLN A 255 18.67 1.72 41.64
N LYS A 256 18.01 0.63 41.24
CA LYS A 256 18.26 0.00 39.95
C LYS A 256 18.22 1.15 38.95
N LYS A 257 19.31 1.35 38.21
CA LYS A 257 19.30 2.14 36.96
C LYS A 257 18.14 1.62 36.13
N GLY A 258 16.95 2.19 36.32
CA GLY A 258 15.74 1.75 35.67
C GLY A 258 15.99 1.89 34.18
N GLU A 259 15.65 0.85 33.40
CA GLU A 259 15.74 0.94 31.95
C GLU A 259 14.95 2.17 31.50
N ILE A 260 15.65 3.19 31.01
CA ILE A 260 15.02 4.40 30.48
C ILE A 260 14.22 3.98 29.25
N LYS A 261 12.89 3.96 29.37
CA LYS A 261 11.97 3.61 28.30
C LYS A 261 11.18 4.84 27.90
N ALA A 262 11.21 5.18 26.61
CA ALA A 262 10.30 6.18 26.08
C ALA A 262 8.87 5.62 26.06
N PRO A 263 7.84 6.42 26.37
CA PRO A 263 6.45 5.96 26.31
C PRO A 263 6.10 5.47 24.90
N LEU A 264 5.43 4.33 24.79
CA LEU A 264 5.19 3.61 23.53
C LEU A 264 4.55 4.47 22.44
N ASN A 265 3.66 5.39 22.84
CA ASN A 265 2.90 6.26 21.93
C ASN A 265 3.66 7.55 21.53
N ALA A 266 4.84 7.82 22.09
CA ALA A 266 5.64 8.96 21.67
C ALA A 266 6.22 8.72 20.26
N ASP A 267 6.31 9.79 19.48
CA ASP A 267 6.82 9.75 18.09
C ASP A 267 8.22 9.15 18.01
N GLY A 268 9.09 9.44 18.98
CA GLY A 268 10.44 8.89 19.00
C GLY A 268 10.55 7.50 19.62
N ALA A 269 9.48 6.91 20.15
CA ALA A 269 9.53 5.52 20.63
C ALA A 269 9.49 4.54 19.45
N THR A 270 9.91 3.30 19.68
CA THR A 270 9.92 2.22 18.67
C THR A 270 8.61 2.13 17.88
N GLY A 271 8.72 1.93 16.57
CA GLY A 271 7.58 1.76 15.65
C GLY A 271 6.98 0.34 15.68
N LEU A 272 7.65 -0.60 16.35
CA LEU A 272 7.39 -2.04 16.27
C LEU A 272 5.92 -2.44 16.36
N TRP A 273 5.26 -2.11 17.47
CA TRP A 273 3.86 -2.51 17.71
C TRP A 273 2.91 -1.90 16.68
N HIS A 274 3.26 -0.73 16.15
CA HIS A 274 2.48 -0.06 15.12
C HIS A 274 2.68 -0.76 13.78
N ALA A 275 3.91 -1.09 13.41
CA ALA A 275 4.22 -1.87 12.21
C ALA A 275 3.54 -3.25 12.24
N LEU A 276 3.59 -3.95 13.38
CA LEU A 276 2.92 -5.22 13.55
C LEU A 276 1.40 -5.07 13.40
N GLY A 277 0.79 -4.08 14.06
CA GLY A 277 -0.65 -3.86 13.95
C GLY A 277 -1.07 -3.47 12.53
N PHE A 278 -0.32 -2.62 11.82
CA PHE A 278 -0.60 -2.31 10.41
C PHE A 278 -0.57 -3.58 9.56
N SER A 279 0.42 -4.44 9.81
CA SER A 279 0.59 -5.70 9.08
C SER A 279 -0.56 -6.68 9.34
N ILE A 280 -1.00 -6.82 10.59
CA ILE A 280 -2.13 -7.68 10.97
C ILE A 280 -3.42 -7.16 10.33
N LEU A 281 -3.62 -5.84 10.31
CA LEU A 281 -4.80 -5.24 9.73
C LEU A 281 -4.85 -5.41 8.21
N THR A 282 -3.70 -5.24 7.55
CA THR A 282 -3.55 -5.50 6.12
C THR A 282 -3.75 -6.98 5.80
N PHE A 283 -3.19 -7.89 6.62
CA PHE A 283 -3.44 -9.32 6.52
C PHE A 283 -4.94 -9.63 6.57
N ALA A 284 -5.65 -9.13 7.58
CA ALA A 284 -7.09 -9.34 7.74
C ALA A 284 -7.89 -8.81 6.54
N ALA A 285 -7.60 -7.58 6.10
CA ALA A 285 -8.27 -6.96 4.95
C ALA A 285 -8.06 -7.77 3.65
N TRP A 286 -6.84 -8.26 3.43
CA TRP A 286 -6.54 -9.05 2.23
C TRP A 286 -7.10 -10.48 2.31
N SER A 287 -7.06 -11.13 3.48
CA SER A 287 -7.66 -12.45 3.69
C SER A 287 -9.17 -12.44 3.47
N ILE A 288 -9.87 -11.35 3.82
CA ILE A 288 -11.31 -11.17 3.52
C ILE A 288 -11.53 -11.17 2.00
N ILE A 289 -10.72 -10.43 1.23
CA ILE A 289 -10.84 -10.37 -0.23
C ILE A 289 -10.58 -11.75 -0.85
N ILE A 290 -9.51 -12.41 -0.41
CA ILE A 290 -9.10 -13.73 -0.91
C ILE A 290 -10.13 -14.82 -0.58
N GLN A 291 -10.90 -14.67 0.51
CA GLN A 291 -11.98 -15.61 0.81
C GLN A 291 -13.03 -15.69 -0.31
N TYR A 292 -13.20 -14.62 -1.08
CA TYR A 292 -14.11 -14.58 -2.23
C TYR A 292 -13.42 -14.89 -3.56
N ALA A 293 -12.11 -15.16 -3.55
CA ALA A 293 -11.37 -15.59 -4.73
C ALA A 293 -11.95 -16.84 -5.41
N PRO A 294 -12.51 -17.86 -4.72
CA PRO A 294 -13.11 -19.02 -5.39
C PRO A 294 -14.26 -18.71 -6.36
N ASN A 295 -14.84 -17.50 -6.31
CA ASN A 295 -15.86 -17.06 -7.26
C ASN A 295 -15.27 -16.58 -8.61
N LEU A 296 -13.94 -16.44 -8.68
CA LEU A 296 -13.21 -16.04 -9.88
C LEU A 296 -13.31 -17.11 -10.97
N VAL A 297 -13.32 -16.68 -12.22
CA VAL A 297 -13.35 -17.57 -13.38
C VAL A 297 -12.04 -18.36 -13.43
N GLY A 298 -12.07 -19.64 -13.81
CA GLY A 298 -10.89 -20.48 -14.01
C GLY A 298 -10.26 -21.13 -12.76
N ILE A 299 -10.80 -20.95 -11.55
CA ILE A 299 -10.30 -21.63 -10.35
C ILE A 299 -10.90 -23.03 -10.21
N ASP A 300 -10.04 -24.04 -10.24
CA ASP A 300 -10.41 -25.40 -9.87
C ASP A 300 -10.51 -25.54 -8.35
N THR A 301 -11.74 -25.41 -7.83
CA THR A 301 -12.05 -25.50 -6.38
C THR A 301 -11.75 -26.87 -5.78
N THR A 302 -11.49 -27.89 -6.62
CA THR A 302 -11.17 -29.26 -6.16
C THR A 302 -9.69 -29.47 -5.87
N LYS A 303 -8.80 -28.64 -6.44
CA LYS A 303 -7.34 -28.74 -6.25
C LYS A 303 -6.81 -27.93 -5.07
N TYR A 304 -7.53 -26.90 -4.63
CA TYR A 304 -7.03 -25.94 -3.65
C TYR A 304 -7.76 -26.02 -2.32
N ASN A 305 -6.99 -26.13 -1.23
CA ASN A 305 -7.53 -26.01 0.10
C ASN A 305 -7.79 -24.52 0.43
N PRO A 306 -9.06 -24.10 0.65
CA PRO A 306 -9.41 -22.70 0.90
C PRO A 306 -8.74 -22.12 2.16
N THR A 307 -8.32 -22.97 3.11
CA THR A 307 -7.57 -22.50 4.28
C THR A 307 -6.14 -22.08 3.94
N ILE A 308 -5.47 -22.76 3.00
CA ILE A 308 -4.12 -22.39 2.56
C ILE A 308 -4.15 -21.02 1.87
N LEU A 309 -5.19 -20.76 1.07
CA LEU A 309 -5.35 -19.48 0.38
C LEU A 309 -5.45 -18.30 1.36
N ARG A 310 -6.12 -18.49 2.50
CA ARG A 310 -6.26 -17.47 3.56
C ARG A 310 -4.97 -17.19 4.33
N ILE A 311 -3.99 -18.10 4.27
CA ILE A 311 -2.72 -17.99 4.98
C ILE A 311 -1.66 -17.30 4.10
N ILE A 312 -1.81 -17.31 2.77
CA ILE A 312 -0.89 -16.63 1.83
C ILE A 312 -0.59 -15.17 2.22
N PRO A 313 -1.57 -14.35 2.63
CA PRO A 313 -1.34 -12.99 3.13
C PRO A 313 -0.36 -12.87 4.30
N LEU A 314 -0.08 -13.95 5.03
CA LEU A 314 0.87 -13.96 6.14
C LEU A 314 2.28 -13.52 5.70
N GLY A 315 2.63 -13.78 4.44
CA GLY A 315 3.87 -13.29 3.82
C GLY A 315 4.01 -11.77 3.89
N LEU A 316 2.91 -11.01 3.81
CA LEU A 316 2.96 -9.54 3.93
C LEU A 316 3.47 -9.08 5.29
N ILE A 317 3.13 -9.81 6.36
CA ILE A 317 3.61 -9.48 7.71
C ILE A 317 5.13 -9.60 7.74
N LEU A 318 5.68 -10.67 7.14
CA LEU A 318 7.11 -10.87 7.06
C LEU A 318 7.82 -9.72 6.31
N TYR A 319 7.29 -9.32 5.15
CA TYR A 319 7.87 -8.22 4.36
C TYR A 319 7.77 -6.87 5.09
N ALA A 320 6.64 -6.59 5.74
CA ALA A 320 6.44 -5.39 6.53
C ALA A 320 7.36 -5.30 7.74
N MET A 321 7.62 -6.42 8.41
CA MET A 321 8.56 -6.48 9.53
C MET A 321 10.02 -6.32 9.07
N CYS A 322 10.40 -6.88 7.92
CA CYS A 322 11.70 -6.63 7.31
C CYS A 322 11.87 -5.13 6.98
N TYR A 323 10.86 -4.54 6.34
CA TYR A 323 10.83 -3.12 5.99
C TYR A 323 10.99 -2.22 7.23
N HIS A 324 10.21 -2.50 8.29
CA HIS A 324 10.30 -1.80 9.57
C HIS A 324 11.70 -1.90 10.18
N ALA A 325 12.28 -3.10 10.24
CA ALA A 325 13.58 -3.32 10.87
C ALA A 325 14.72 -2.58 10.14
N ILE A 326 14.69 -2.56 8.80
CA ILE A 326 15.66 -1.79 8.00
C ILE A 326 15.48 -0.30 8.24
N LEU A 327 14.24 0.19 8.21
CA LEU A 327 13.93 1.60 8.38
C LEU A 327 14.38 2.11 9.75
N GLU A 328 14.04 1.41 10.83
CA GLU A 328 14.37 1.85 12.18
C GLU A 328 15.88 1.75 12.46
N ARG A 329 16.56 0.73 11.93
CA ARG A 329 18.00 0.52 12.13
C ARG A 329 18.85 1.49 11.32
N PHE A 330 18.58 1.56 10.01
CA PHE A 330 19.48 2.21 9.05
C PHE A 330 18.92 3.53 8.50
N GLY A 331 17.66 3.86 8.78
CA GLY A 331 17.01 5.07 8.31
C GLY A 331 16.54 5.01 6.86
N LYS A 332 15.88 6.10 6.44
CA LYS A 332 15.16 6.20 5.16
C LYS A 332 16.04 6.07 3.91
N ARG A 333 17.29 6.54 3.95
CA ARG A 333 18.20 6.49 2.79
C ARG A 333 18.59 5.07 2.44
N THR A 334 19.02 4.30 3.46
CA THR A 334 19.40 2.91 3.28
C THR A 334 18.19 2.06 2.92
N LEU A 335 17.02 2.35 3.51
CA LEU A 335 15.77 1.72 3.11
C LEU A 335 15.48 1.93 1.61
N LEU A 336 15.60 3.16 1.09
CA LEU A 336 15.40 3.45 -0.33
C LEU A 336 16.33 2.60 -1.21
N LEU A 337 17.62 2.55 -0.86
CA LEU A 337 18.61 1.74 -1.57
C LEU A 337 18.26 0.24 -1.51
N PHE A 338 17.81 -0.25 -0.36
CA PHE A 338 17.39 -1.63 -0.20
C PHE A 338 16.15 -1.96 -1.03
N VAL A 339 15.14 -1.08 -1.07
CA VAL A 339 13.96 -1.29 -1.92
C VAL A 339 14.35 -1.35 -3.39
N ILE A 340 15.24 -0.45 -3.84
CA ILE A 340 15.72 -0.44 -5.23
C ILE A 340 16.54 -1.70 -5.54
N LEU A 341 17.62 -1.95 -4.78
CA LEU A 341 18.57 -3.03 -5.08
C LEU A 341 18.07 -4.41 -4.68
N GLY A 342 17.30 -4.50 -3.60
CA GLY A 342 16.81 -5.76 -3.03
C GLY A 342 15.48 -6.21 -3.59
N TRP A 343 14.62 -5.30 -4.07
CA TRP A 343 13.30 -5.67 -4.58
C TRP A 343 13.08 -5.29 -6.05
N PHE A 344 13.46 -4.09 -6.50
CA PHE A 344 13.26 -3.70 -7.90
C PHE A 344 14.28 -4.32 -8.85
N VAL A 345 15.57 -4.28 -8.53
CA VAL A 345 16.63 -4.82 -9.40
C VAL A 345 16.45 -6.32 -9.67
N PRO A 346 16.15 -7.19 -8.68
CA PRO A 346 15.91 -8.60 -8.94
C PRO A 346 14.71 -8.85 -9.85
N LEU A 347 13.64 -8.05 -9.68
CA LEU A 347 12.45 -8.11 -10.53
C LEU A 347 12.77 -7.69 -11.98
N LEU A 348 13.46 -6.57 -12.17
CA LEU A 348 13.84 -6.09 -13.51
C LEU A 348 14.82 -7.04 -14.21
N THR A 349 15.81 -7.52 -13.47
CA THR A 349 16.81 -8.47 -13.98
C THR A 349 16.14 -9.78 -14.37
N SER A 350 15.19 -10.24 -13.56
CA SER A 350 14.38 -11.41 -13.89
C SER A 350 13.58 -11.20 -15.18
N SER A 351 12.89 -10.06 -15.33
CA SER A 351 12.13 -9.75 -16.53
C SER A 351 13.01 -9.77 -17.79
N ILE A 352 14.21 -9.18 -17.73
CA ILE A 352 15.16 -9.15 -18.86
C ILE A 352 15.67 -10.56 -19.20
N LEU A 353 16.01 -11.37 -18.20
CA LEU A 353 16.52 -12.72 -18.41
C LEU A 353 15.43 -13.71 -18.85
N GLY A 354 14.19 -13.50 -18.41
CA GLY A 354 13.03 -14.29 -18.83
C GLY A 354 12.79 -14.17 -20.34
N VAL A 355 12.94 -12.96 -20.90
CA VAL A 355 12.87 -12.72 -22.36
C VAL A 355 13.94 -13.51 -23.14
N ARG A 356 15.06 -13.87 -22.50
CA ARG A 356 16.15 -14.64 -23.12
C ARG A 356 15.93 -16.16 -23.09
N GLY A 357 14.79 -16.65 -22.60
CA GLY A 357 14.46 -18.08 -22.57
C GLY A 357 15.16 -18.87 -21.45
N ILE A 358 15.67 -18.20 -20.41
CA ILE A 358 16.15 -18.88 -19.19
C ILE A 358 14.98 -18.95 -18.20
N GLU A 359 14.55 -20.14 -17.82
CA GLU A 359 13.32 -20.29 -17.03
C GLU A 359 13.58 -20.30 -15.51
N THR A 360 14.58 -21.05 -15.03
CA THR A 360 14.77 -21.32 -13.60
C THR A 360 15.32 -20.15 -12.79
N ILE A 361 16.45 -19.59 -13.21
CA ILE A 361 17.16 -18.53 -12.48
C ILE A 361 16.32 -17.25 -12.40
N PRO A 362 15.68 -16.77 -13.48
CA PRO A 362 14.90 -15.55 -13.43
C PRO A 362 13.68 -15.68 -12.51
N VAL A 363 12.99 -16.81 -12.52
CA VAL A 363 11.82 -17.03 -11.66
C VAL A 363 12.20 -16.97 -10.18
N LEU A 364 13.32 -17.57 -9.77
CA LEU A 364 13.84 -17.47 -8.40
C LEU A 364 14.29 -16.04 -8.04
N LEU A 365 14.93 -15.34 -8.99
CA LEU A 365 15.39 -13.98 -8.80
C LEU A 365 14.21 -13.00 -8.59
N ALA A 366 13.11 -13.20 -9.32
CA ALA A 366 11.88 -12.42 -9.10
C ALA A 366 11.23 -12.74 -7.75
N GLY A 367 11.32 -13.99 -7.28
CA GLY A 367 10.85 -14.37 -5.95
C GLY A 367 11.54 -13.61 -4.81
N LEU A 368 12.80 -13.19 -4.97
CA LEU A 368 13.48 -12.34 -3.98
C LEU A 368 12.83 -10.97 -3.83
N SER A 369 12.00 -10.53 -4.79
CA SER A 369 11.27 -9.29 -4.68
C SER A 369 10.01 -9.43 -3.84
N ALA A 370 9.93 -8.69 -2.71
CA ALA A 370 8.70 -8.58 -1.95
C ALA A 370 7.54 -7.98 -2.77
N ILE A 371 7.85 -7.19 -3.81
CA ILE A 371 6.86 -6.54 -4.69
C ILE A 371 6.20 -7.56 -5.62
N ALA A 372 6.95 -8.57 -6.07
CA ALA A 372 6.41 -9.61 -6.94
C ALA A 372 5.69 -10.71 -6.14
N SER A 373 5.89 -10.77 -4.83
CA SER A 373 5.34 -11.81 -3.97
C SER A 373 3.80 -11.95 -4.03
N PRO A 374 2.99 -10.87 -4.08
CA PRO A 374 1.55 -11.01 -4.30
C PRO A 374 1.16 -11.69 -5.61
N VAL A 375 2.01 -11.60 -6.65
CA VAL A 375 1.79 -12.31 -7.92
C VAL A 375 2.17 -13.78 -7.77
N TYR A 376 3.37 -14.07 -7.25
CA TYR A 376 3.88 -15.44 -7.14
C TYR A 376 3.16 -16.31 -6.13
N LEU A 377 2.81 -15.74 -4.97
CA LEU A 377 2.13 -16.49 -3.93
C LEU A 377 0.64 -16.72 -4.23
N LEU A 378 0.02 -15.93 -5.11
CA LEU A 378 -1.43 -15.88 -5.24
C LEU A 378 -1.92 -16.15 -6.67
N VAL A 379 -1.44 -15.42 -7.67
CA VAL A 379 -2.00 -15.50 -9.04
C VAL A 379 -1.64 -16.83 -9.70
N LEU A 380 -0.38 -17.25 -9.59
CA LEU A 380 0.12 -18.43 -10.29
C LEU A 380 -0.39 -19.76 -9.70
N PRO A 381 -0.54 -19.93 -8.37
CA PRO A 381 -1.24 -21.10 -7.85
C PRO A 381 -2.76 -21.01 -8.04
N ILE A 382 -3.35 -19.93 -8.54
CA ILE A 382 -4.79 -19.88 -8.81
C ILE A 382 -5.10 -20.19 -10.28
N VAL A 383 -4.22 -19.76 -11.19
CA VAL A 383 -4.38 -19.98 -12.63
C VAL A 383 -3.73 -21.32 -13.00
N ASN A 384 -4.52 -22.25 -13.55
CA ASN A 384 -4.06 -23.57 -13.99
C ASN A 384 -3.19 -23.44 -15.26
N THR A 385 -1.87 -23.25 -15.12
CA THR A 385 -0.93 -23.21 -16.25
C THR A 385 -0.10 -24.49 -16.32
N SER A 386 -0.02 -25.13 -17.49
CA SER A 386 0.70 -26.41 -17.64
C SER A 386 2.22 -26.25 -17.41
N GLY A 387 2.81 -27.05 -16.51
CA GLY A 387 4.26 -27.35 -16.44
C GLY A 387 5.10 -26.50 -15.47
N ASP A 388 5.07 -25.18 -15.60
CA ASP A 388 5.98 -24.25 -14.88
C ASP A 388 5.50 -23.82 -13.48
N ASP A 389 4.28 -24.20 -13.10
CA ASP A 389 3.63 -23.82 -11.85
C ASP A 389 4.44 -24.18 -10.61
N ARG A 390 5.12 -25.34 -10.64
CA ARG A 390 5.94 -25.81 -9.51
C ARG A 390 7.11 -24.90 -9.23
N LEU A 391 7.82 -24.44 -10.26
CA LEU A 391 8.97 -23.57 -10.11
C LEU A 391 8.56 -22.19 -9.57
N MET A 392 7.42 -21.68 -10.02
CA MET A 392 6.87 -20.41 -9.55
C MET A 392 6.38 -20.49 -8.10
N GLN A 393 5.74 -21.59 -7.70
CA GLN A 393 5.38 -21.85 -6.29
C GLN A 393 6.63 -21.98 -5.41
N ILE A 394 7.63 -22.72 -5.87
CA ILE A 394 8.94 -22.84 -5.19
C ILE A 394 9.56 -21.46 -5.00
N SER A 395 9.49 -20.58 -6.00
CA SER A 395 9.97 -19.19 -5.90
C SER A 395 9.24 -18.38 -4.83
N GLY A 396 7.92 -18.52 -4.72
CA GLY A 396 7.13 -17.93 -3.64
C GLY A 396 7.58 -18.40 -2.25
N TYR A 397 7.75 -19.71 -2.05
CA TYR A 397 8.25 -20.25 -0.78
C TYR A 397 9.70 -19.85 -0.49
N PHE A 398 10.55 -19.83 -1.51
CA PHE A 398 11.92 -19.35 -1.43
C PHE A 398 11.97 -17.89 -0.98
N SER A 399 11.06 -17.04 -1.48
CA SER A 399 10.89 -15.66 -1.03
C SER A 399 10.66 -15.57 0.47
N LEU A 400 9.69 -16.35 0.98
CA LEU A 400 9.33 -16.37 2.40
C LEU A 400 10.49 -16.86 3.26
N PHE A 401 11.21 -17.89 2.81
CA PHE A 401 12.39 -18.40 3.50
C PHE A 401 13.51 -17.36 3.56
N ALA A 402 13.87 -16.76 2.43
CA ALA A 402 14.93 -15.74 2.35
C ALA A 402 14.62 -14.52 3.23
N HIS A 403 13.38 -14.04 3.22
CA HIS A 403 12.96 -12.92 4.06
C HIS A 403 12.86 -13.29 5.54
N SER A 404 12.59 -14.55 5.88
CA SER A 404 12.61 -15.03 7.27
C SER A 404 14.01 -14.99 7.85
N ILE A 405 15.00 -15.47 7.10
CA ILE A 405 16.43 -15.37 7.48
C ILE A 405 16.84 -13.90 7.60
N LEU A 406 16.46 -13.08 6.61
CA LEU A 406 16.75 -11.65 6.63
C LEU A 406 16.14 -10.97 7.86
N LEU A 407 14.89 -11.30 8.22
CA LEU A 407 14.23 -10.75 9.40
C LEU A 407 14.97 -11.11 10.69
N ILE A 408 15.39 -12.36 10.85
CA ILE A 408 16.15 -12.80 12.04
C ILE A 408 17.44 -11.98 12.17
N PHE A 409 18.19 -11.83 11.07
CA PHE A 409 19.41 -11.03 11.03
C PHE A 409 19.13 -9.54 11.34
N LEU A 410 18.13 -8.95 10.70
CA LEU A 410 17.74 -7.55 10.92
C LEU A 410 17.25 -7.30 12.34
N TRP A 411 16.53 -8.26 12.93
CA TRP A 411 16.04 -8.18 14.30
C TRP A 411 17.17 -8.19 15.31
N TRP A 412 18.09 -9.15 15.17
CA TRP A 412 19.26 -9.26 16.03
C TRP A 412 20.10 -7.97 16.01
N THR A 413 20.31 -7.44 14.82
CA THR A 413 21.10 -6.22 14.64
C THR A 413 20.38 -4.95 15.12
N LEU A 414 19.07 -4.83 14.93
CA LEU A 414 18.26 -3.73 15.45
C LEU A 414 18.29 -3.71 16.99
N ASN A 415 18.14 -4.87 17.63
CA ASN A 415 18.17 -4.97 19.08
C ASN A 415 19.54 -4.58 19.65
N ARG A 416 20.63 -5.04 19.03
CA ARG A 416 21.99 -4.61 19.42
C ARG A 416 22.17 -3.09 19.30
N HIS A 417 21.64 -2.48 18.25
CA HIS A 417 21.68 -1.03 18.05
C HIS A 417 20.90 -0.27 19.14
N LYS A 418 19.69 -0.71 19.46
CA LYS A 418 18.85 -0.10 20.52
C LYS A 418 19.52 -0.19 21.89
N VAL A 419 20.07 -1.35 22.23
CA VAL A 419 20.80 -1.55 23.50
C VAL A 419 22.03 -0.64 23.57
N ARG A 420 22.77 -0.47 22.47
CA ARG A 420 23.92 0.45 22.42
C ARG A 420 23.49 1.89 22.71
N ILE A 421 22.44 2.38 22.03
CA ILE A 421 21.91 3.73 22.24
C ILE A 421 21.43 3.93 23.69
N GLN A 422 20.74 2.94 24.26
CA GLN A 422 20.28 3.02 25.64
C GLN A 422 21.44 3.15 26.63
N LYS A 423 22.52 2.37 26.42
CA LYS A 423 23.75 2.47 27.23
C LYS A 423 24.44 3.83 27.09
N GLU A 424 24.54 4.36 25.88
CA GLU A 424 25.10 5.70 25.63
C GLU A 424 24.30 6.78 26.35
N VAL A 425 22.96 6.75 26.23
CA VAL A 425 22.08 7.74 26.88
C VAL A 425 22.09 7.58 28.40
N SER A 426 22.28 6.38 28.94
CA SER A 426 22.37 6.17 30.40
C SER A 426 23.72 6.59 30.98
N ASN A 427 24.80 6.52 30.20
CA ASN A 427 26.16 6.82 30.66
C ASN A 427 26.55 8.29 30.53
N GLN A 428 25.80 9.10 29.77
CA GLN A 428 26.00 10.56 29.76
C GLN A 428 25.73 11.12 31.16
N GLU A 429 26.63 11.90 31.75
CA GLU A 429 26.34 12.59 33.01
C GLU A 429 25.21 13.61 32.80
N PRO A 430 24.32 13.84 33.79
CA PRO A 430 23.36 14.93 33.69
C PRO A 430 24.14 16.24 33.59
N SER A 431 24.05 16.91 32.43
CA SER A 431 24.59 18.26 32.27
C SER A 431 23.89 19.15 33.30
N SER A 432 24.66 19.62 34.29
CA SER A 432 24.23 20.53 35.36
C SER A 432 23.67 21.83 34.83
#